data_AF-A0A7C1UCS5-F1
#
_entry.id   AF-A0A7C1UCS5-F1
#
_cell.length_a   1.000
_cell.length_b   1.000
_cell.length_c   1.000
_cell.angle_alpha   90.00
_cell.angle_beta   90.00
_cell.angle_gamma   90.00
#
_symmetry.space_group_name_H-M   'P 1'
#
loop_
_entity.id
_entity.type
_entity.pdbx_description
1 polymer ?
#
loop_
_entity_poly.entity_id
_entity_poly.type
_entity_poly.pdbx_seq_one_letter_code
_entity_poly.pdbx_strand_id
1 'polypeptide(L)'
;MAQPVEATTYHWKWYYSVPGFALWLVLILALVLPKANRDLRALLILAPLVLVNLAWLSVERITGMSSSSATQFGTVLQSMAVGTAVLWLVAGYFTGFRGLIRCLLAFGTVVLVAACGILSYSARLSNETALFMVFFVFLTAIFVTALAVTRAVCRRRCGPRRFMLWLALWTLVTGMPGTVGFVISGHMILSSDLSMIRLSEFLLAIFLVGPILSLGLYLLNPPFMVLGFANPFFRERLEGCLRLKPAAATAEPSTGDDIAE
;
A
#
# COMPACT_ATOMS: atom_id res chain seq x y z
N MET A 1 -55.47 10.93 2.82
CA MET A 1 -54.79 12.05 2.14
C MET A 1 -53.32 11.69 2.00
N ALA A 2 -52.84 11.44 0.78
CA ALA A 2 -51.44 11.14 0.52
C ALA A 2 -50.65 12.46 0.50
N GLN A 3 -49.56 12.55 1.27
CA GLN A 3 -48.67 13.70 1.21
C GLN A 3 -47.99 13.76 -0.17
N PRO A 4 -47.89 14.95 -0.78
CA PRO A 4 -47.15 15.11 -2.02
C PRO A 4 -45.68 14.76 -1.80
N VAL A 5 -45.15 13.86 -2.62
CA VAL A 5 -43.72 13.54 -2.66
C VAL A 5 -43.01 14.77 -3.22
N GLU A 6 -42.47 15.62 -2.35
CA GLU A 6 -41.60 16.71 -2.76
C GLU A 6 -40.37 16.10 -3.45
N ALA A 7 -40.22 16.37 -4.75
CA ALA A 7 -39.06 15.96 -5.50
C ALA A 7 -37.83 16.69 -4.95
N THR A 8 -36.99 15.97 -4.22
CA THR A 8 -35.70 16.48 -3.75
C THR A 8 -34.77 16.65 -4.94
N THR A 9 -34.70 17.87 -5.47
CA THR A 9 -33.73 18.23 -6.51
C THR A 9 -32.33 18.26 -5.90
N TYR A 10 -31.55 17.21 -6.16
CA TYR A 10 -30.13 17.15 -5.78
C TYR A 10 -29.32 18.06 -6.70
N HIS A 11 -28.82 19.19 -6.18
CA HIS A 11 -27.84 20.02 -6.89
C HIS A 11 -26.46 19.36 -6.88
N TRP A 12 -26.26 18.39 -7.78
CA TRP A 12 -24.98 17.73 -7.99
C TRP A 12 -23.98 18.68 -8.66
N LYS A 13 -23.10 19.26 -7.85
CA LYS A 13 -21.99 20.10 -8.34
C LYS A 13 -20.77 19.24 -8.62
N TRP A 14 -20.06 19.52 -9.71
CA TRP A 14 -18.86 18.78 -10.15
C TRP A 14 -17.77 18.69 -9.07
N TYR A 15 -17.68 19.68 -8.18
CA TYR A 15 -16.72 19.64 -7.09
C TYR A 15 -17.05 18.58 -6.02
N TYR A 16 -18.27 18.05 -5.96
CA TYR A 16 -18.56 16.88 -5.12
C TYR A 16 -17.91 15.59 -5.64
N SER A 17 -17.44 15.58 -6.90
CA SER A 17 -16.60 14.52 -7.47
C SER A 17 -15.09 14.81 -7.35
N VAL A 18 -14.69 15.92 -6.72
CA VAL A 18 -13.28 16.25 -6.42
C VAL A 18 -12.65 15.34 -5.35
N PRO A 19 -13.37 14.72 -4.38
CA PRO A 19 -12.77 13.80 -3.45
C PRO A 19 -12.06 12.64 -4.16
N GLY A 20 -10.75 12.52 -3.97
CA GLY A 20 -9.90 11.52 -4.62
C GLY A 20 -9.16 11.99 -5.87
N PHE A 21 -9.46 13.19 -6.42
CA PHE A 21 -8.73 13.71 -7.59
C PHE A 21 -7.26 13.96 -7.27
N ALA A 22 -6.92 14.41 -6.06
CA ALA A 22 -5.53 14.60 -5.65
C ALA A 22 -4.74 13.28 -5.69
N LEU A 23 -5.36 12.18 -5.29
CA LEU A 23 -4.75 10.84 -5.29
C LEU A 23 -4.47 10.36 -6.72
N TRP A 24 -5.41 10.58 -7.65
CA TRP A 24 -5.19 10.30 -9.07
C TRP A 24 -4.17 11.24 -9.71
N LEU A 25 -4.16 12.51 -9.32
CA LEU A 25 -3.18 13.49 -9.79
C LEU A 25 -1.76 13.08 -9.36
N VAL A 26 -1.57 12.61 -8.13
CA VAL A 26 -0.29 12.06 -7.66
C VAL A 26 0.13 10.84 -8.49
N LEU A 27 -0.79 9.95 -8.85
CA LEU A 27 -0.49 8.81 -9.72
C LEU A 27 -0.06 9.26 -11.13
N ILE A 28 -0.78 10.21 -11.72
CA ILE A 28 -0.46 10.78 -13.04
C ILE A 28 0.92 11.45 -13.00
N LEU A 29 1.19 12.23 -11.96
CA LEU A 29 2.48 12.85 -11.74
C LEU A 29 3.59 11.80 -11.65
N ALA A 30 3.38 10.70 -10.93
CA ALA A 30 4.35 9.60 -10.83
C ALA A 30 4.61 8.87 -12.16
N LEU A 31 3.65 8.90 -13.11
CA LEU A 31 3.82 8.37 -14.46
C LEU A 31 4.58 9.34 -15.37
N VAL A 32 4.29 10.65 -15.30
CA VAL A 32 4.76 11.65 -16.26
C VAL A 32 6.11 12.28 -15.90
N LEU A 33 6.35 12.54 -14.60
CA LEU A 33 7.56 13.21 -14.12
C LEU A 33 8.82 12.37 -14.33
N PRO A 34 8.88 11.11 -13.88
CA PRO A 34 10.05 10.28 -14.08
C PRO A 34 10.23 9.93 -15.55
N LYS A 35 11.37 10.33 -16.15
CA LYS A 35 11.69 9.96 -17.55
C LYS A 35 11.63 8.44 -17.77
N ALA A 36 12.00 7.66 -16.75
CA ALA A 36 11.95 6.19 -16.76
C ALA A 36 10.53 5.60 -16.81
N ASN A 37 9.48 6.40 -16.60
CA ASN A 37 8.08 5.97 -16.55
C ASN A 37 7.26 6.45 -17.75
N ARG A 38 7.87 7.15 -18.71
CA ARG A 38 7.21 7.60 -19.95
C ARG A 38 7.03 6.51 -21.01
N ASP A 39 7.34 5.27 -20.66
CA ASP A 39 7.14 4.09 -21.50
C ASP A 39 5.70 3.57 -21.32
N LEU A 40 5.07 3.12 -22.41
CA LEU A 40 3.78 2.42 -22.41
C LEU A 40 3.76 1.24 -21.44
N ARG A 41 4.91 0.59 -21.21
CA ARG A 41 5.05 -0.50 -20.23
C ARG A 41 4.72 -0.06 -18.80
N ALA A 42 4.95 1.21 -18.44
CA ALA A 42 4.61 1.73 -17.12
C ALA A 42 3.10 1.79 -16.88
N LEU A 43 2.29 1.96 -17.93
CA LEU A 43 0.83 1.97 -17.84
C LEU A 43 0.27 0.61 -17.38
N LEU A 44 1.04 -0.47 -17.47
CA LEU A 44 0.61 -1.78 -16.94
C LEU A 44 0.41 -1.76 -15.42
N ILE A 45 0.92 -0.76 -14.70
CA ILE A 45 0.61 -0.56 -13.27
C ILE A 45 -0.88 -0.24 -13.04
N LEU A 46 -1.61 0.19 -14.06
CA LEU A 46 -3.05 0.40 -13.99
C LEU A 46 -3.82 -0.93 -13.93
N ALA A 47 -3.29 -2.02 -14.47
CA ALA A 47 -3.94 -3.33 -14.43
C ALA A 47 -4.20 -3.83 -12.99
N PRO A 48 -3.20 -3.86 -12.06
CA PRO A 48 -3.47 -4.23 -10.68
C PRO A 48 -4.38 -3.23 -9.95
N LEU A 49 -4.33 -1.94 -10.30
CA LEU A 49 -5.26 -0.94 -9.76
C LEU A 49 -6.71 -1.22 -10.16
N VAL A 50 -6.96 -1.50 -11.45
CA VAL A 50 -8.29 -1.87 -11.95
C VAL A 50 -8.78 -3.14 -11.26
N LEU A 51 -7.91 -4.14 -11.09
CA LEU A 51 -8.27 -5.39 -10.42
C LEU A 51 -8.68 -5.16 -8.95
N VAL A 52 -7.96 -4.31 -8.21
CA VAL A 52 -8.32 -3.95 -6.82
C VAL A 52 -9.66 -3.23 -6.77
N ASN A 53 -9.91 -2.30 -7.70
CA ASN A 53 -11.20 -1.59 -7.75
C ASN A 53 -12.36 -2.53 -8.07
N LEU A 54 -12.20 -3.44 -9.03
CA LEU A 54 -13.21 -4.46 -9.36
C LEU A 54 -13.48 -5.41 -8.19
N ALA A 55 -12.42 -5.82 -7.47
CA ALA A 55 -12.55 -6.63 -6.27
C ALA A 55 -13.33 -5.89 -5.18
N TRP A 56 -13.02 -4.61 -4.95
CA TRP A 56 -13.74 -3.78 -3.99
C TRP A 56 -15.22 -3.61 -4.34
N LEU A 57 -15.53 -3.29 -5.60
CA LEU A 57 -16.92 -3.19 -6.08
C LEU A 57 -17.70 -4.50 -5.85
N SER A 58 -17.04 -5.65 -6.02
CA SER A 58 -17.64 -6.95 -5.75
C SER A 58 -17.94 -7.12 -4.26
N VAL A 59 -17.00 -6.74 -3.38
CA VAL A 59 -17.19 -6.78 -1.91
C VAL A 59 -18.32 -5.86 -1.47
N GLU A 60 -18.38 -4.63 -1.99
CA GLU A 60 -19.45 -3.68 -1.70
C GLU A 60 -20.83 -4.24 -2.06
N ARG A 61 -20.94 -4.87 -3.23
CA ARG A 61 -22.19 -5.50 -3.71
C ARG A 61 -22.62 -6.71 -2.88
N ILE A 62 -21.67 -7.52 -2.42
CA ILE A 62 -21.97 -8.75 -1.66
C ILE A 62 -22.32 -8.44 -0.20
N THR A 63 -21.65 -7.46 0.40
CA THR A 63 -21.79 -7.17 1.84
C THR A 63 -23.01 -6.31 2.17
N GLY A 64 -23.59 -5.60 1.19
CA GLY A 64 -24.75 -4.73 1.42
C GLY A 64 -24.47 -3.60 2.42
N MET A 65 -23.20 -3.20 2.54
CA MET A 65 -22.72 -2.25 3.53
C MET A 65 -23.35 -0.86 3.36
N SER A 66 -23.50 -0.11 4.46
CA SER A 66 -23.94 1.29 4.39
C SER A 66 -23.00 2.12 3.51
N SER A 67 -23.53 3.13 2.82
CA SER A 67 -22.76 4.00 1.91
C SER A 67 -21.60 4.72 2.62
N SER A 68 -21.78 5.08 3.90
CA SER A 68 -20.74 5.71 4.71
C SER A 68 -19.56 4.77 4.96
N SER A 69 -19.83 3.56 5.45
CA SER A 69 -18.79 2.57 5.72
C SER A 69 -18.10 2.12 4.43
N ALA A 70 -18.86 1.92 3.34
CA ALA A 70 -18.29 1.56 2.04
C ALA A 70 -17.33 2.65 1.53
N THR A 71 -17.68 3.93 1.69
CA THR A 71 -16.81 5.05 1.30
C THR A 71 -15.51 5.08 2.11
N GLN A 72 -15.58 4.83 3.43
CA GLN A 72 -14.41 4.82 4.30
C GLN A 72 -13.43 3.68 3.93
N PHE A 73 -13.93 2.45 3.82
CA PHE A 73 -13.11 1.30 3.44
C PHE A 73 -12.56 1.43 2.01
N GLY A 74 -13.38 1.91 1.07
CA GLY A 74 -12.97 2.18 -0.30
C GLY A 74 -11.84 3.20 -0.38
N THR A 75 -11.93 4.28 0.41
CA THR A 75 -10.86 5.30 0.51
C THR A 75 -9.56 4.71 1.03
N VAL A 76 -9.63 3.83 2.04
CA VAL A 76 -8.46 3.11 2.57
C VAL A 76 -7.80 2.25 1.51
N LEU A 77 -8.59 1.40 0.87
CA LEU A 77 -8.11 0.45 -0.14
C LEU A 77 -7.51 1.18 -1.35
N GLN A 78 -8.20 2.20 -1.86
CA GLN A 78 -7.75 2.96 -3.03
C GLN A 78 -6.47 3.73 -2.74
N SER A 79 -6.35 4.34 -1.55
CA SER A 79 -5.13 5.04 -1.15
C SER A 79 -3.94 4.11 -0.94
N MET A 80 -4.15 2.92 -0.36
CA MET A 80 -3.10 1.91 -0.28
C MET A 80 -2.72 1.37 -1.66
N ALA A 81 -3.69 1.10 -2.52
CA ALA A 81 -3.42 0.59 -3.87
C ALA A 81 -2.64 1.60 -4.71
N VAL A 82 -3.03 2.88 -4.68
CA VAL A 82 -2.32 3.94 -5.40
C VAL A 82 -0.98 4.26 -4.75
N GLY A 83 -0.88 4.26 -3.42
CA GLY A 83 0.40 4.38 -2.71
C GLY A 83 1.38 3.29 -3.12
N THR A 84 0.93 2.03 -3.20
CA THR A 84 1.72 0.91 -3.69
C THR A 84 2.08 1.07 -5.16
N ALA A 85 1.15 1.49 -6.02
CA ALA A 85 1.44 1.75 -7.44
C ALA A 85 2.53 2.81 -7.62
N VAL A 86 2.43 3.94 -6.91
CA VAL A 86 3.43 5.01 -6.91
C VAL A 86 4.76 4.51 -6.37
N LEU A 87 4.74 3.72 -5.29
CA LEU A 87 5.94 3.09 -4.75
C LEU A 87 6.67 2.25 -5.81
N TRP A 88 5.94 1.47 -6.62
CA TRP A 88 6.50 0.67 -7.71
C TRP A 88 7.04 1.50 -8.87
N LEU A 89 6.36 2.60 -9.20
CA LEU A 89 6.81 3.55 -10.23
C LEU A 89 8.11 4.25 -9.84
N VAL A 90 8.30 4.55 -8.55
CA VAL A 90 9.48 5.27 -8.03
C VAL A 90 10.56 4.31 -7.52
N ALA A 91 10.26 3.01 -7.37
CA ALA A 91 11.16 1.97 -6.88
C ALA A 91 12.57 2.03 -7.49
N GLY A 92 12.69 2.27 -8.80
CA GLY A 92 13.98 2.34 -9.49
C GLY A 92 14.96 3.36 -8.86
N TYR A 93 14.46 4.49 -8.34
CA TYR A 93 15.26 5.51 -7.68
C TYR A 93 15.80 5.08 -6.31
N PHE A 94 15.18 4.07 -5.68
CA PHE A 94 15.55 3.63 -4.33
C PHE A 94 16.66 2.57 -4.32
N THR A 95 17.04 2.06 -5.49
CA THR A 95 18.00 0.97 -5.67
C THR A 95 19.38 1.29 -5.09
N GLY A 96 19.81 2.55 -5.19
CA GLY A 96 21.10 3.07 -4.71
C GLY A 96 21.24 3.20 -3.19
N PHE A 97 20.13 3.25 -2.44
CA PHE A 97 20.19 3.51 -1.00
C PHE A 97 20.38 2.25 -0.15
N ARG A 98 20.92 2.42 1.07
CA ARG A 98 21.04 1.34 2.08
C ARG A 98 19.66 0.83 2.52
N GLY A 99 19.62 -0.37 3.12
CA GLY A 99 18.38 -1.08 3.46
C GLY A 99 17.38 -0.25 4.28
N LEU A 100 17.83 0.38 5.38
CA LEU A 100 16.96 1.18 6.23
C LEU A 100 16.43 2.44 5.53
N ILE A 101 17.30 3.19 4.85
CA ILE A 101 16.92 4.41 4.11
C ILE A 101 15.89 4.07 3.03
N ARG A 102 16.08 2.94 2.33
CA ARG A 102 15.11 2.45 1.33
C ARG A 102 13.75 2.14 1.94
N CYS A 103 13.71 1.52 3.13
CA CYS A 103 12.45 1.28 3.84
C CYS A 103 11.78 2.59 4.25
N LEU A 104 12.55 3.57 4.75
CA LEU A 104 12.03 4.90 5.11
C LEU A 104 11.50 5.66 3.89
N LEU A 105 12.17 5.59 2.75
CA LEU A 105 11.70 6.17 1.49
C LEU A 105 10.41 5.50 1.01
N ALA A 106 10.34 4.16 1.09
CA ALA A 106 9.14 3.42 0.74
C ALA A 106 7.95 3.78 1.64
N PHE A 107 8.18 3.81 2.95
CA PHE A 107 7.21 4.22 3.95
C PHE A 107 6.73 5.66 3.70
N GLY A 108 7.66 6.60 3.56
CA GLY A 108 7.35 8.01 3.32
C GLY A 108 6.57 8.23 2.03
N THR A 109 6.89 7.48 0.96
CA THR A 109 6.15 7.56 -0.31
C THR A 109 4.69 7.15 -0.14
N VAL A 110 4.45 5.98 0.46
CA VAL A 110 3.09 5.46 0.63
C VAL A 110 2.28 6.33 1.61
N VAL A 111 2.89 6.77 2.72
CA VAL A 111 2.24 7.68 3.68
C VAL A 111 1.90 9.02 3.04
N LEU A 112 2.79 9.61 2.24
CA LEU A 112 2.53 10.88 1.55
C LEU A 112 1.35 10.76 0.58
N VAL A 113 1.32 9.69 -0.23
CA VAL A 113 0.21 9.43 -1.16
C VAL A 113 -1.10 9.24 -0.40
N ALA A 114 -1.08 8.47 0.70
CA ALA A 114 -2.26 8.27 1.54
C ALA A 114 -2.75 9.57 2.18
N ALA A 115 -1.84 10.42 2.68
CA ALA A 115 -2.18 11.72 3.23
C ALA A 115 -2.84 12.62 2.17
N CYS A 116 -2.33 12.65 0.94
CA CYS A 116 -2.97 13.36 -0.17
C CYS A 116 -4.39 12.82 -0.46
N GLY A 117 -4.59 11.50 -0.36
CA GLY A 117 -5.91 10.88 -0.48
C GLY A 117 -6.88 11.35 0.60
N ILE A 118 -6.48 11.25 1.88
CA ILE A 118 -7.32 11.62 3.02
C ILE A 118 -7.66 13.11 3.01
N LEU A 119 -6.68 13.98 2.77
CA LEU A 119 -6.88 15.44 2.71
C LEU A 119 -7.77 15.84 1.53
N SER A 120 -7.79 15.05 0.45
CA SER A 120 -8.71 15.27 -0.67
C SER A 120 -10.16 14.93 -0.33
N TYR A 121 -10.39 14.01 0.61
CA TYR A 121 -11.72 13.59 1.06
C TYR A 121 -12.23 14.40 2.25
N SER A 122 -11.34 14.78 3.16
CA SER A 122 -11.69 15.50 4.39
C SER A 122 -10.93 16.82 4.47
N ALA A 123 -11.63 17.93 4.19
CA ALA A 123 -11.08 19.28 4.31
C ALA A 123 -10.90 19.73 5.78
N ARG A 124 -11.52 19.04 6.74
CA ARG A 124 -11.41 19.34 8.18
C ARG A 124 -10.47 18.36 8.85
N LEU A 125 -9.49 18.90 9.59
CA LEU A 125 -8.67 18.16 10.54
C LEU A 125 -9.51 17.88 11.78
N SER A 126 -10.17 16.73 11.79
CA SER A 126 -10.96 16.22 12.91
C SER A 126 -10.26 15.02 13.56
N ASN A 127 -10.70 14.61 14.75
CA ASN A 127 -10.19 13.39 15.39
C ASN A 127 -10.40 12.15 14.51
N GLU A 128 -11.49 12.10 13.74
CA GLU A 128 -11.74 11.03 12.78
C GLU A 128 -10.68 11.03 11.66
N THR A 129 -10.38 12.21 11.09
CA THR A 129 -9.34 12.36 10.06
C THR A 129 -7.97 11.94 10.61
N ALA A 130 -7.66 12.29 11.86
CA ALA A 130 -6.42 11.89 12.53
C ALA A 130 -6.35 10.37 12.73
N LEU A 131 -7.45 9.73 13.17
CA LEU A 131 -7.54 8.28 13.29
C LEU A 131 -7.28 7.58 11.95
N PHE A 132 -7.87 8.06 10.86
CA PHE A 132 -7.61 7.51 9.53
C PHE A 132 -6.14 7.65 9.13
N MET A 133 -5.52 8.82 9.36
CA MET A 133 -4.08 8.99 9.08
C MET A 133 -3.21 8.01 9.87
N VAL A 134 -3.49 7.86 11.17
CA VAL A 134 -2.77 6.91 12.04
C VAL A 134 -2.98 5.48 11.56
N PHE A 135 -4.20 5.12 11.18
CA PHE A 135 -4.51 3.81 10.61
C PHE A 135 -3.67 3.52 9.36
N PHE A 136 -3.56 4.48 8.44
CA PHE A 136 -2.71 4.37 7.26
C PHE A 136 -1.23 4.25 7.57
N VAL A 137 -0.74 4.99 8.56
CA VAL A 137 0.64 4.91 9.04
C VAL A 137 0.93 3.48 9.50
N PHE A 138 0.04 2.88 10.29
CA PHE A 138 0.21 1.49 10.74
C PHE A 138 0.10 0.49 9.58
N LEU A 139 -0.88 0.61 8.68
CA LEU A 139 -0.98 -0.26 7.50
C LEU A 139 0.28 -0.20 6.64
N THR A 140 0.82 1.00 6.42
CA THR A 140 2.05 1.20 5.67
C THR A 140 3.25 0.61 6.39
N ALA A 141 3.35 0.80 7.71
CA ALA A 141 4.40 0.20 8.53
C ALA A 141 4.35 -1.33 8.45
N ILE A 142 3.18 -1.94 8.57
CA ILE A 142 2.97 -3.39 8.44
C ILE A 142 3.45 -3.86 7.07
N PHE A 143 3.03 -3.19 6.00
CA PHE A 143 3.39 -3.55 4.63
C PHE A 143 4.89 -3.44 4.36
N VAL A 144 5.51 -2.29 4.68
CA VAL A 144 6.92 -2.04 4.40
C VAL A 144 7.83 -2.91 5.27
N THR A 145 7.49 -3.12 6.54
CA THR A 145 8.23 -4.05 7.41
C THR A 145 8.12 -5.49 6.92
N ALA A 146 6.92 -5.93 6.53
CA ALA A 146 6.73 -7.27 5.97
C ALA A 146 7.56 -7.46 4.69
N LEU A 147 7.60 -6.47 3.80
CA LEU A 147 8.46 -6.50 2.62
C LEU A 147 9.95 -6.55 2.98
N ALA A 148 10.38 -5.75 3.95
CA ALA A 148 11.77 -5.68 4.38
C ALA A 148 12.25 -6.99 5.02
N VAL A 149 11.42 -7.61 5.86
CA VAL A 149 11.73 -8.90 6.50
C VAL A 149 11.67 -10.04 5.48
N THR A 150 10.64 -10.07 4.63
CA THR A 150 10.52 -11.06 3.54
C THR A 150 11.77 -11.02 2.65
N ARG A 151 12.24 -9.82 2.31
CA ARG A 151 13.50 -9.63 1.59
C ARG A 151 14.70 -10.22 2.34
N ALA A 152 14.83 -9.94 3.63
CA ALA A 152 15.95 -10.42 4.43
C ALA A 152 16.02 -11.96 4.44
N VAL A 153 14.87 -12.62 4.56
CA VAL A 153 14.74 -14.09 4.53
C VAL A 153 14.99 -14.66 3.13
N CYS A 154 14.52 -13.97 2.08
CA CYS A 154 14.61 -14.45 0.70
C CYS A 154 15.93 -14.18 -0.04
N ARG A 155 16.97 -13.67 0.65
CA ARG A 155 18.20 -13.10 0.08
C ARG A 155 19.01 -13.98 -0.89
N ARG A 156 18.79 -15.29 -0.99
CA ARG A 156 19.68 -16.18 -1.77
C ARG A 156 19.02 -17.04 -2.85
N ARG A 157 17.77 -17.52 -2.71
CA ARG A 157 17.03 -18.27 -3.77
C ARG A 157 15.52 -18.31 -3.49
N CYS A 158 14.81 -17.20 -3.67
CA CYS A 158 13.34 -17.21 -3.60
C CYS A 158 12.72 -17.15 -5.00
N GLY A 159 12.06 -18.25 -5.38
CA GLY A 159 11.08 -18.21 -6.46
C GLY A 159 9.84 -17.38 -6.07
N PRO A 160 9.01 -16.98 -7.04
CA PRO A 160 7.87 -16.08 -6.82
C PRO A 160 6.88 -16.64 -5.78
N ARG A 161 6.61 -17.95 -5.81
CA ARG A 161 5.72 -18.61 -4.83
C ARG A 161 6.23 -18.53 -3.39
N ARG A 162 7.52 -18.81 -3.18
CA ARG A 162 8.13 -18.73 -1.84
C ARG A 162 8.11 -17.29 -1.33
N PHE A 163 8.40 -16.32 -2.18
CA PHE A 163 8.32 -14.91 -1.83
C PHE A 163 6.91 -14.52 -1.39
N MET A 164 5.87 -14.95 -2.13
CA MET A 164 4.47 -14.67 -1.76
C MET A 164 4.03 -15.31 -0.45
N LEU A 165 4.48 -16.53 -0.15
CA LEU A 165 4.18 -17.20 1.13
C LEU A 165 4.88 -16.51 2.31
N TRP A 166 6.15 -16.15 2.14
CA TRP A 166 6.87 -15.40 3.15
C TRP A 166 6.26 -14.02 3.36
N LEU A 167 5.85 -13.34 2.28
CA LEU A 167 5.15 -12.06 2.39
C LEU A 167 3.85 -12.21 3.18
N ALA A 168 3.05 -13.24 2.89
CA ALA A 168 1.81 -13.52 3.63
C ALA A 168 2.06 -13.71 5.13
N LEU A 169 3.04 -14.56 5.47
CA LEU A 169 3.40 -14.85 6.84
C LEU A 169 3.88 -13.58 7.56
N TRP A 170 4.78 -12.82 6.94
CA TRP A 170 5.31 -11.61 7.56
C TRP A 170 4.28 -10.49 7.65
N THR A 171 3.36 -10.34 6.70
CA THR A 171 2.24 -9.39 6.84
C THR A 171 1.31 -9.75 8.00
N LEU A 172 1.13 -11.04 8.28
CA LEU A 172 0.35 -11.50 9.43
C LEU A 172 1.10 -11.22 10.74
N VAL A 173 2.37 -11.59 10.81
CA VAL A 173 3.21 -11.43 11.99
C VAL A 173 3.44 -9.96 12.34
N THR A 174 3.69 -9.09 11.35
CA THR A 174 3.87 -7.64 11.61
C THR A 174 2.54 -6.92 11.84
N GLY A 175 1.43 -7.46 11.37
CA GLY A 175 0.12 -6.85 11.57
C GLY A 175 -0.41 -6.96 12.97
N MET A 176 -0.15 -8.06 13.69
CA MET A 176 -0.54 -8.20 15.10
C MET A 176 -0.05 -7.03 15.99
N PRO A 177 1.27 -6.72 16.06
CA PRO A 177 1.73 -5.56 16.82
C PRO A 177 1.30 -4.23 16.18
N GLY A 178 1.14 -4.17 14.86
CA GLY A 178 0.65 -2.98 14.16
C GLY A 178 -0.78 -2.59 14.56
N THR A 179 -1.69 -3.55 14.68
CA THR A 179 -3.06 -3.29 15.13
C THR A 179 -3.14 -2.94 16.61
N VAL A 180 -2.27 -3.52 17.43
CA VAL A 180 -2.14 -3.11 18.85
C VAL A 180 -1.68 -1.66 18.95
N GLY A 181 -0.66 -1.28 18.17
CA GLY A 181 -0.19 0.10 18.10
C GLY A 181 -1.29 1.07 17.64
N PHE A 182 -2.11 0.67 16.66
CA PHE A 182 -3.25 1.45 16.21
C PHE A 182 -4.30 1.65 17.32
N VAL A 183 -4.68 0.59 18.04
CA VAL A 183 -5.67 0.68 19.14
C VAL A 183 -5.18 1.61 20.25
N ILE A 184 -3.92 1.46 20.67
CA ILE A 184 -3.30 2.34 21.67
C ILE A 184 -3.33 3.79 21.19
N SER A 185 -2.90 4.04 19.95
CA SER A 185 -2.90 5.39 19.37
C SER A 185 -4.31 5.98 19.25
N GLY A 186 -5.30 5.15 18.95
CA GLY A 186 -6.69 5.56 18.82
C GLY A 186 -7.29 6.02 20.14
N HIS A 187 -7.05 5.28 21.23
CA HIS A 187 -7.45 5.69 22.58
C HIS A 187 -6.75 6.97 23.01
N MET A 188 -5.47 7.15 22.66
CA MET A 188 -4.76 8.41 22.96
C MET A 188 -5.37 9.62 22.25
N ILE A 189 -5.93 9.45 21.04
CA ILE A 189 -6.54 10.54 20.28
C ILE A 189 -7.97 10.85 20.76
N LEU A 190 -8.75 9.82 21.13
CA LEU A 190 -10.17 10.00 21.45
C LEU A 190 -10.43 10.36 22.91
N SER A 191 -9.78 9.67 23.84
CA SER A 191 -10.06 9.80 25.28
C SER A 191 -8.87 10.35 26.06
N SER A 192 -7.67 10.40 25.46
CA SER A 192 -6.40 10.70 26.14
C SER A 192 -6.13 9.78 27.35
N ASP A 193 -6.79 8.63 27.44
CA ASP A 193 -6.74 7.74 28.61
C ASP A 193 -6.55 6.28 28.19
N LEU A 194 -5.39 5.70 28.54
CA LEU A 194 -5.05 4.30 28.27
C LEU A 194 -5.68 3.33 29.27
N SER A 195 -6.16 3.81 30.43
CA SER A 195 -6.79 2.95 31.44
C SER A 195 -8.15 2.43 30.99
N MET A 196 -8.76 3.09 30.00
CA MET A 196 -10.01 2.65 29.38
C MET A 196 -9.84 1.44 28.46
N ILE A 197 -8.60 1.04 28.13
CA ILE A 197 -8.38 -0.11 27.25
C ILE A 197 -8.61 -1.40 28.03
N ARG A 198 -9.70 -2.09 27.71
CA ARG A 198 -10.03 -3.37 28.31
C ARG A 198 -9.17 -4.49 27.72
N LEU A 199 -8.81 -5.48 28.53
CA LEU A 199 -8.09 -6.68 28.06
C LEU A 199 -8.86 -7.39 26.93
N SER A 200 -10.19 -7.40 26.98
CA SER A 200 -11.03 -7.97 25.92
C SER A 200 -10.85 -7.26 24.57
N GLU A 201 -10.66 -5.93 24.57
CA GLU A 201 -10.41 -5.16 23.34
C GLU A 201 -9.02 -5.47 22.77
N PHE A 202 -8.00 -5.60 23.62
CA PHE A 202 -6.66 -6.03 23.21
C PHE A 202 -6.68 -7.43 22.60
N LEU A 203 -7.36 -8.39 23.23
CA LEU A 203 -7.47 -9.76 22.73
C LEU A 203 -8.23 -9.78 21.40
N LEU A 204 -9.33 -9.05 21.28
CA LEU A 204 -10.07 -8.91 20.03
C LEU A 204 -9.21 -8.27 18.92
N ALA A 205 -8.42 -7.25 19.27
CA ALA A 205 -7.51 -6.60 18.34
C ALA A 205 -6.43 -7.54 17.82
N ILE A 206 -5.83 -8.36 18.69
CA ILE A 206 -4.73 -9.28 18.32
C ILE A 206 -5.23 -10.51 17.57
N PHE A 207 -6.31 -11.13 18.06
CA PHE A 207 -6.74 -12.45 17.56
C PHE A 207 -7.78 -12.38 16.44
N LEU A 208 -8.49 -11.25 16.29
CA LEU A 208 -9.52 -11.11 15.27
C LEU A 208 -9.19 -9.99 14.28
N VAL A 209 -9.06 -8.75 14.75
CA VAL A 209 -8.91 -7.58 13.87
C VAL A 209 -7.56 -7.57 13.15
N GLY A 210 -6.47 -7.85 13.87
CA GLY A 210 -5.10 -7.98 13.33
C GLY A 210 -5.03 -8.93 12.14
N PRO A 211 -5.40 -10.22 12.31
CA PRO A 211 -5.39 -11.19 11.23
C PRO A 211 -6.27 -10.79 10.04
N ILE A 212 -7.48 -10.26 10.28
CA ILE A 212 -8.38 -9.82 9.20
C ILE A 212 -7.75 -8.68 8.41
N LEU A 213 -7.21 -7.66 9.08
CA LEU A 213 -6.57 -6.52 8.42
C LEU A 213 -5.29 -6.91 7.70
N SER A 214 -4.45 -7.75 8.31
CA SER A 214 -3.26 -8.32 7.68
C SER A 214 -3.59 -9.12 6.43
N LEU A 215 -4.65 -9.93 6.49
CA LEU A 215 -5.09 -10.72 5.35
C LEU A 215 -5.61 -9.81 4.23
N GLY A 216 -6.42 -8.79 4.55
CA GLY A 216 -6.87 -7.80 3.58
C GLY A 216 -5.70 -7.05 2.93
N LEU A 217 -4.72 -6.62 3.73
CA LEU A 217 -3.51 -5.98 3.24
C LEU A 217 -2.66 -6.93 2.38
N TYR A 218 -2.56 -8.20 2.77
CA TYR A 218 -1.88 -9.21 1.96
C TYR A 218 -2.58 -9.43 0.62
N LEU A 219 -3.91 -9.45 0.57
CA LEU A 219 -4.72 -9.68 -0.64
C LEU A 219 -4.74 -8.48 -1.61
N LEU A 220 -4.41 -7.28 -1.13
CA LEU A 220 -4.27 -6.08 -1.96
C LEU A 220 -3.01 -6.13 -2.86
N ASN A 221 -1.93 -6.70 -2.34
CA ASN A 221 -0.61 -6.69 -2.95
C ASN A 221 -0.29 -7.74 -4.03
N PRO A 222 -0.96 -8.92 -4.13
CA PRO A 222 -0.56 -9.96 -5.08
C PRO A 222 -0.65 -9.50 -6.54
N PRO A 223 -1.66 -8.74 -6.99
CA PRO A 223 -1.69 -8.19 -8.34
C PRO A 223 -0.41 -7.42 -8.71
N PHE A 224 0.10 -6.61 -7.79
CA PHE A 224 1.33 -5.84 -7.98
C PHE A 224 2.58 -6.74 -7.99
N MET A 225 2.63 -7.73 -7.10
CA MET A 225 3.75 -8.68 -7.03
C MET A 225 3.80 -9.58 -8.27
N VAL A 226 2.65 -10.08 -8.74
CA VAL A 226 2.55 -10.85 -9.99
C VAL A 226 3.05 -10.02 -11.16
N LEU A 227 2.62 -8.76 -11.27
CA LEU A 227 3.12 -7.86 -12.31
C LEU A 227 4.65 -7.67 -12.21
N GLY A 228 5.16 -7.51 -10.99
CA GLY A 228 6.59 -7.42 -10.68
C GLY A 228 7.39 -8.63 -11.12
N PHE A 229 6.86 -9.85 -11.02
CA PHE A 229 7.57 -11.05 -11.48
C PHE A 229 7.36 -11.38 -12.96
N ALA A 230 6.19 -11.06 -13.52
CA ALA A 230 5.79 -11.43 -14.88
C ALA A 230 6.36 -10.47 -15.94
N ASN A 231 6.46 -9.17 -15.64
CA ASN A 231 6.90 -8.17 -16.60
C ASN A 231 8.39 -7.81 -16.42
N PRO A 232 9.24 -7.92 -17.45
CA PRO A 232 10.67 -7.58 -17.36
C PRO A 232 10.95 -6.18 -16.80
N PHE A 233 10.15 -5.17 -17.18
CA PHE A 233 10.31 -3.78 -16.75
C PHE A 233 10.07 -3.57 -15.26
N PHE A 234 9.07 -4.26 -14.68
CA PHE A 234 8.82 -4.22 -13.25
C PHE A 234 9.70 -5.20 -12.48
N ARG A 235 10.14 -6.29 -13.13
CA ARG A 235 11.07 -7.27 -12.56
C ARG A 235 12.43 -6.69 -12.26
N GLU A 236 13.00 -5.88 -13.14
CA GLU A 236 14.26 -5.19 -12.86
C GLU A 236 14.16 -4.25 -11.65
N ARG A 237 13.05 -3.50 -11.55
CA ARG A 237 12.78 -2.65 -10.37
C ARG A 237 12.61 -3.48 -9.11
N LEU A 238 11.88 -4.59 -9.19
CA LEU A 238 11.67 -5.51 -8.08
C LEU A 238 12.99 -6.11 -7.60
N GLU A 239 13.77 -6.69 -8.52
CA GLU A 239 15.04 -7.32 -8.24
C GLU A 239 16.07 -6.30 -7.73
N GLY A 240 16.10 -5.08 -8.26
CA GLY A 240 16.96 -3.99 -7.77
C GLY A 240 16.55 -3.48 -6.38
N CYS A 241 15.25 -3.28 -6.15
CA CYS A 241 14.72 -2.86 -4.85
C CYS A 241 14.84 -3.93 -3.77
N LEU A 242 14.79 -5.20 -4.14
CA LEU A 242 14.93 -6.29 -3.19
C LEU A 242 16.36 -6.87 -3.16
N ARG A 243 17.23 -6.49 -4.09
CA ARG A 243 18.57 -7.09 -4.32
C ARG A 243 18.49 -8.61 -4.34
N LEU A 244 17.56 -9.16 -5.14
CA LEU A 244 17.36 -10.61 -5.26
C LEU A 244 18.46 -11.29 -6.09
N LYS A 245 19.14 -10.53 -6.96
CA LYS A 245 20.27 -11.01 -7.75
C LYS A 245 21.59 -10.55 -7.11
N PRO A 246 22.57 -11.46 -6.88
CA PRO A 246 23.90 -11.07 -6.41
C PRO A 246 24.59 -10.16 -7.44
N ALA A 247 25.26 -9.12 -6.98
CA ALA A 247 26.07 -8.21 -7.79
C ALA A 247 27.30 -8.85 -8.47
N ALA A 248 27.40 -10.18 -8.46
CA ALA A 248 28.57 -10.95 -8.89
C ALA A 248 28.50 -11.47 -10.33
N ALA A 249 27.47 -11.10 -11.11
CA ALA A 249 27.38 -11.46 -12.53
C ALA A 249 28.01 -10.41 -13.47
N THR A 250 28.62 -9.35 -12.91
CA THR A 250 29.33 -8.29 -13.65
C THR A 250 30.83 -8.24 -13.36
N ALA A 251 31.38 -9.27 -12.71
CA ALA A 251 32.81 -9.51 -12.78
C ALA A 251 33.06 -10.35 -14.03
N GLU A 252 33.38 -9.68 -15.15
CA GLU A 252 34.00 -10.35 -16.29
C GLU A 252 35.23 -11.14 -15.81
N PRO A 253 35.47 -12.34 -16.35
CA PRO A 253 36.74 -13.02 -16.17
C PRO A 253 37.82 -12.13 -16.79
N SER A 254 38.72 -11.58 -15.96
CA SER A 254 39.98 -11.08 -16.47
C SER A 254 40.69 -12.26 -17.12
N THR A 255 40.60 -12.33 -18.44
CA THR A 255 41.43 -13.15 -19.32
C THR A 255 42.88 -12.94 -18.89
N GLY A 256 43.44 -13.96 -18.26
CA GLY A 256 44.86 -14.21 -18.40
C GLY A 256 45.05 -14.76 -19.80
N ASP A 257 45.89 -14.10 -20.59
CA ASP A 257 46.72 -14.76 -21.58
C ASP A 257 47.94 -13.87 -21.85
N ASP A 258 49.08 -14.36 -21.35
CA ASP A 258 50.39 -14.40 -21.98
C ASP A 258 50.84 -13.24 -22.87
N ILE A 259 51.79 -12.46 -22.34
CA ILE A 259 52.87 -11.88 -23.15
C ILE A 259 54.17 -12.52 -22.68
N ALA A 260 54.52 -13.62 -23.33
CA ALA A 260 55.90 -14.01 -23.52
C ALA A 260 56.31 -13.52 -24.91
N GLU A 261 57.13 -12.47 -24.96
CA GLU A 261 58.26 -12.27 -25.88
C GLU A 261 59.02 -10.98 -25.48
#